data_AF-A0A7K7U9J3-F1
#
_entry.id   AF-A0A7K7U9J3-F1
#
_cell.length_a   1.000
_cell.length_b   1.000
_cell.length_c   1.000
_cell.angle_alpha   90.00
_cell.angle_beta   90.00
_cell.angle_gamma   90.00
#
_symmetry.space_group_name_H-M   'P 1'
#
loop_
_entity.id
_entity.type
_entity.pdbx_description
1 polymer ?
#
loop_
_entity_poly.entity_id
_entity_poly.type
_entity_poly.pdbx_seq_one_letter_code
_entity_poly.pdbx_strand_id
1 'polypeptide(L)'
;FRQKYRLVCHQRIHTGERPFSCTQCPNAFKSNKALTIHQRVHTRERPFSCTQCPKAFKSNKALTNHQRAHTGEKPYKCAECGKA
;
A
#
# COMPACT_ATOMS: atom_id res chain seq x y z
N PHE A 1 -4.38 -17.15 -11.11
CA PHE A 1 -5.21 -16.02 -10.65
C PHE A 1 -6.67 -16.44 -10.59
N ARG A 2 -7.39 -16.22 -9.47
CA ARG A 2 -8.80 -16.64 -9.33
C ARG A 2 -9.80 -15.75 -10.10
N GLN A 3 -9.43 -14.51 -10.43
CA GLN A 3 -10.29 -13.53 -11.11
C GLN A 3 -9.55 -12.93 -12.31
N LYS A 4 -10.22 -12.82 -13.47
CA LYS A 4 -9.64 -12.33 -14.74
C LYS A 4 -8.99 -10.95 -14.59
N TYR A 5 -9.67 -10.00 -13.93
CA TYR A 5 -9.12 -8.65 -13.74
C TYR A 5 -7.81 -8.65 -12.93
N ARG A 6 -7.62 -9.59 -12.00
CA ARG A 6 -6.36 -9.71 -11.24
C ARG A 6 -5.21 -10.17 -12.12
N LEU A 7 -5.47 -11.09 -13.05
CA LEU A 7 -4.49 -11.52 -14.04
C LEU A 7 -4.10 -10.35 -14.97
N VAL A 8 -5.08 -9.62 -15.48
CA VAL A 8 -4.82 -8.44 -16.34
C VAL A 8 -3.99 -7.40 -15.59
N CYS A 9 -4.36 -7.06 -14.35
CA CYS A 9 -3.59 -6.12 -13.55
C CYS A 9 -2.17 -6.63 -13.22
N HIS A 10 -1.99 -7.95 -13.09
CA HIS A 10 -0.66 -8.54 -12.90
C HIS A 10 0.20 -8.44 -14.16
N GLN A 11 -0.36 -8.66 -15.35
CA GLN A 11 0.39 -8.56 -16.61
C GLN A 11 1.02 -7.17 -16.81
N ARG A 12 0.39 -6.11 -16.28
CA ARG A 12 0.96 -4.74 -16.24
C ARG A 12 2.29 -4.61 -15.51
N ILE A 13 2.66 -5.61 -14.71
CA ILE A 13 3.97 -5.64 -14.08
C ILE A 13 5.06 -5.93 -15.11
N HIS A 14 4.78 -6.81 -16.08
CA HIS A 14 5.70 -7.19 -17.14
C HIS A 14 5.75 -6.15 -18.26
N THR A 15 4.59 -5.60 -18.64
CA THR A 15 4.52 -4.62 -19.74
C THR A 15 4.87 -3.19 -19.32
N GLY A 16 4.89 -2.91 -18.01
CA GLY A 16 5.08 -1.55 -17.49
C GLY A 16 3.87 -0.62 -17.65
N GLU A 17 2.77 -1.10 -18.23
CA GLU A 17 1.55 -0.32 -18.48
C GLU A 17 1.00 0.28 -17.17
N ARG A 18 0.68 1.58 -17.19
CA ARG A 18 0.13 2.32 -16.05
C ARG A 18 -1.06 3.17 -16.50
N PRO A 19 -2.26 2.58 -16.67
CA PRO A 19 -3.40 3.28 -17.26
C PRO A 19 -4.00 4.38 -16.39
N PHE A 20 -3.68 4.38 -15.10
CA PHE A 20 -4.31 5.28 -14.13
C PHE A 20 -3.35 6.43 -13.80
N SER A 21 -3.48 7.55 -14.48
CA SER A 21 -2.68 8.75 -14.26
C SER A 21 -3.26 9.64 -13.15
N CYS A 22 -2.36 10.29 -12.41
CA CYS A 22 -2.74 11.38 -11.51
C CYS A 22 -2.95 12.67 -12.32
N THR A 23 -3.99 13.43 -11.97
CA THR A 23 -4.27 14.73 -12.60
C THR A 23 -3.44 15.87 -12.00
N GLN A 24 -2.86 15.68 -10.81
CA GLN A 24 -2.10 16.71 -10.09
C GLN A 24 -0.58 16.54 -10.22
N CYS A 25 -0.11 15.42 -10.77
CA CYS A 25 1.33 15.19 -11.00
C CYS A 25 1.55 14.14 -12.10
N PRO A 26 2.78 13.99 -12.62
CA PRO A 26 3.10 13.03 -13.71
C PRO A 26 3.02 11.54 -13.33
N ASN A 27 2.64 11.20 -12.09
CA ASN A 27 2.65 9.81 -11.63
C ASN A 27 1.48 9.01 -12.21
N ALA A 28 1.78 7.81 -12.69
CA ALA A 28 0.78 6.85 -13.16
C ALA A 28 0.91 5.49 -12.45
N PHE A 29 -0.21 4.77 -12.36
CA PHE A 29 -0.37 3.57 -11.55
C PHE A 29 -0.98 2.41 -12.34
N LYS A 30 -0.67 1.18 -11.90
CA LYS A 30 -1.14 -0.08 -12.50
C LYS A 30 -2.62 -0.40 -12.18
N SER A 31 -3.17 0.21 -11.12
CA SER A 31 -4.54 -0.04 -10.65
C SER A 31 -5.18 1.24 -10.10
N ASN A 32 -6.51 1.33 -10.21
CA ASN A 32 -7.28 2.45 -9.68
C ASN A 32 -7.08 2.62 -8.16
N LYS A 33 -7.08 1.52 -7.40
CA LYS A 33 -6.85 1.55 -5.94
C LYS A 33 -5.52 2.22 -5.57
N ALA A 34 -4.46 1.99 -6.35
CA ALA A 34 -3.16 2.61 -6.11
C ALA A 34 -3.21 4.12 -6.40
N LEU A 35 -3.89 4.54 -7.47
CA LEU A 35 -4.11 5.96 -7.77
C LEU A 35 -4.91 6.66 -6.65
N THR A 36 -6.02 6.08 -6.18
CA THR A 36 -6.83 6.66 -5.09
C THR A 36 -6.02 6.86 -3.81
N ILE A 37 -5.20 5.88 -3.42
CA ILE A 37 -4.33 6.02 -2.24
C ILE A 37 -3.28 7.11 -2.48
N HIS A 38 -2.73 7.19 -3.70
CA HIS A 38 -1.76 8.22 -4.05
C HIS A 38 -2.35 9.64 -4.00
N GLN A 39 -3.59 9.84 -4.46
CA GLN A 39 -4.25 11.15 -4.44
C GLN A 39 -4.30 11.76 -3.03
N ARG A 40 -4.32 10.94 -1.97
CA ARG A 40 -4.21 11.38 -0.57
C ARG A 40 -2.91 12.09 -0.22
N VAL A 41 -1.88 11.96 -1.06
CA VAL A 41 -0.64 12.75 -0.92
C VAL A 41 -0.91 14.22 -1.15
N HIS A 42 -1.76 14.54 -2.12
CA HIS A 42 -2.09 15.91 -2.48
C HIS A 42 -3.08 16.53 -1.49
N THR A 43 -4.12 15.79 -1.12
CA THR A 43 -5.14 16.28 -0.17
C THR A 43 -4.70 16.24 1.29
N ARG A 44 -3.57 15.59 1.59
CA ARG A 44 -3.08 15.30 2.96
C ARG A 44 -4.05 14.45 3.80
N GLU A 45 -5.09 13.88 3.19
CA GLU A 45 -6.07 13.03 3.87
C GLU A 45 -5.39 11.79 4.48
N ARG A 46 -5.69 11.50 5.74
CA ARG A 46 -5.20 10.34 6.47
C ARG A 46 -6.34 9.65 7.22
N PRO A 47 -7.17 8.84 6.53
CA PRO A 47 -8.39 8.27 7.13
C PRO A 47 -8.12 7.22 8.20
N PHE A 48 -6.92 6.67 8.26
CA PHE A 48 -6.59 5.52 9.10
C PHE A 48 -5.77 5.98 10.30
N SER A 49 -6.45 6.27 11.41
CA SER A 49 -5.82 6.71 12.66
C SER A 49 -5.38 5.54 13.52
N CYS A 50 -4.24 5.68 14.19
CA CYS A 50 -3.82 4.75 15.23
C CYS A 50 -4.61 5.01 16.52
N THR A 51 -5.01 3.95 17.21
CA THR A 51 -5.71 4.05 18.50
C THR A 51 -4.76 4.21 19.68
N GLN A 52 -3.48 3.88 19.51
CA GLN A 52 -2.47 3.89 20.57
C GLN A 52 -1.60 5.16 20.54
N CYS A 53 -1.66 5.96 19.47
CA CYS A 53 -0.93 7.22 19.37
C CYS A 53 -1.60 8.18 18.36
N PRO A 54 -1.26 9.48 18.34
CA PRO A 54 -1.88 10.47 17.45
C PRO A 54 -1.58 10.31 15.94
N LYS A 55 -0.85 9.26 15.52
CA LYS A 55 -0.43 9.09 14.12
C LYS A 55 -1.58 8.58 13.25
N ALA A 56 -1.74 9.19 12.08
CA ALA A 56 -2.69 8.76 11.05
C ALA A 56 -2.01 8.45 9.71
N PHE A 57 -2.61 7.60 8.90
CA PHE A 57 -2.03 7.01 7.69
C PHE A 57 -2.96 7.12 6.47
N LYS A 58 -2.37 7.11 5.27
CA LYS A 58 -3.08 7.16 3.98
C LYS A 58 -3.71 5.83 3.56
N SER A 59 -3.32 4.71 4.18
CA SER A 59 -3.84 3.39 3.84
C SER A 59 -3.88 2.46 5.06
N ASN A 60 -4.82 1.52 5.08
CA ASN A 60 -4.94 0.53 6.14
C ASN A 60 -3.65 -0.31 6.30
N LYS A 61 -3.02 -0.72 5.18
CA LYS A 61 -1.76 -1.48 5.22
C LYS A 61 -0.65 -0.74 5.98
N ALA A 62 -0.56 0.58 5.77
CA ALA A 62 0.42 1.40 6.48
C ALA A 62 0.11 1.49 7.99
N LEU A 63 -1.17 1.62 8.36
CA LEU A 63 -1.59 1.58 9.77
C LEU A 63 -1.28 0.22 10.41
N THR A 64 -1.63 -0.90 9.78
CA THR A 64 -1.35 -2.24 10.30
C THR A 64 0.15 -2.46 10.50
N ASN A 65 0.98 -2.06 9.53
CA ASN A 65 2.43 -2.14 9.68
C ASN A 65 2.94 -1.26 10.82
N HIS A 66 2.38 -0.07 11.00
CA HIS A 66 2.72 0.80 12.12
C HIS A 66 2.33 0.19 13.47
N GLN A 67 1.16 -0.44 13.58
CA GLN A 67 0.68 -1.06 14.81
C GLN A 67 1.61 -2.17 15.32
N ARG A 68 2.30 -2.87 14.41
CA ARG A 68 3.32 -3.86 14.78
C ARG A 68 4.47 -3.28 15.58
N ALA A 69 4.78 -2.00 15.41
CA ALA A 69 5.80 -1.33 16.21
C ALA A 69 5.37 -1.13 17.67
N HIS A 70 4.07 -1.05 17.95
CA HIS A 70 3.56 -0.98 19.32
C HIS A 70 3.48 -2.36 19.98
N THR A 71 3.10 -3.38 19.22
CA THR A 71 2.97 -4.75 19.74
C THR A 71 4.30 -5.50 19.80
N GLY A 72 5.33 -5.02 19.11
CA GLY A 72 6.59 -5.75 18.93
C GLY A 72 6.45 -7.00 18.05
N GLU A 73 5.33 -7.15 17.33
CA GLU A 73 5.10 -8.31 16.47
C GLU A 73 6.11 -8.34 15.32
N LYS A 74 6.83 -9.47 15.18
CA LYS A 74 7.79 -9.72 14.10
C LYS A 74 7.36 -10.95 13.29
N PRO A 75 6.52 -10.76 12.25
CA PRO A 75 5.91 -11.87 11.51
C PRO A 75 6.89 -12.59 10.59
N TYR A 76 7.98 -11.91 10.21
CA TYR A 76 8.97 -12.43 9.29
C TYR A 76 10.17 -12.88 10.10
N LYS A 77 10.52 -14.16 10.00
CA LYS A 77 11.69 -14.75 10.64
C LYS A 77 12.60 -15.31 9.56
N CYS A 78 13.90 -15.10 9.71
CA CYS A 78 14.88 -15.75 8.86
C CYS A 78 14.88 -17.25 9.16
N ALA A 79 14.69 -18.07 8.13
CA ALA A 79 14.70 -19.53 8.27
C ALA A 79 16.11 -20.07 8.59
N GLU A 80 17.16 -19.37 8.16
CA GLU A 80 18.55 -19.81 8.33
C GLU A 80 19.10 -19.49 9.73
N CYS A 81 18.81 -18.31 10.27
CA CYS A 81 19.36 -17.88 11.57
C CYS A 81 18.30 -17.61 12.66
N GLY A 82 17.02 -17.82 12.38
CA GLY A 82 15.91 -17.64 13.34
C GLY A 82 15.63 -16.19 13.76
N LYS A 83 16.45 -15.23 13.31
CA LYS A 83 16.29 -13.81 13.64
C LYS A 83 15.02 -13.24 13.01
N ALA A 84 14.29 -12.48 13.81
CA ALA A 84 13.05 -11.81 13.46
C ALA A 84 13.25 -10.28 13.38
#